data_AF-A0A933JVL9-F1
#
_entry.id   AF-A0A933JVL9-F1
#
_cell.length_a   1.000
_cell.length_b   1.000
_cell.length_c   1.000
_cell.angle_alpha   90.00
_cell.angle_beta   90.00
_cell.angle_gamma   90.00
#
_symmetry.space_group_name_H-M   'P 1'
#
loop_
_entity.id
_entity.type
_entity.pdbx_description
1 polymer ?
#
loop_
_entity_poly.entity_id
_entity_poly.type
_entity_poly.pdbx_seq_one_letter_code
_entity_poly.pdbx_strand_id
1 'polypeptide(L)'
;MRRALVVGLLLCAKPTFAAPSGVKLSWVSADASSSMGISWVTPGDVASVVQYGVASVAEREKTGAAALLQGVGYVHEVELTGLSPNTVYKYRVGTDGDWSSEYTFQTAPNGGCTPYSFVVLGDARSQAEQGPSPNWQPIHEEIKPLNPRFVLNTGDLVKDGAMIDQWAAWLVASESANPTIPMLPAIGNHDDGPGDGNSANYNRLFMLPPNSVTGTEDYWYIVYDNLVIFSLSTQTFDDFAAQSGWLESVAAQHPGKWKLAFFHHPVFTTNSIASHPPNEMGQNPHYGPAFDRAGIDVVVQGHNHMYERFRPLRYDGSHPDEGTEVAQFGTGPNDGRLYVTSGGAGSFLNVLIEHALQPATGSEIRLANYHFIKVSVASTTLHLTAIRSAISPRGGAGVMDEVTLSRPGPDPCSQMGDPDGDADGFPRSRDCDDLDPDVNPGAVEVCGNTIDEDCLGGANACPPPPVDDDADGSPAVGDCDDHDARRFPENTEVDCNSIDDDCDCLESCGGATTSVCGAPDAGAQVSDAQVPDTTEAAEVGAPDAISNAPDATAAADAGDGIDAGAPRAADSCSCRTGPFDESSGRGQGVVILAILLGLRRRLRVSFASASRTR
;
A
#
# COMPACT_ATOMS: atom_id res chain seq x y z
N MET A 1 -51.93 64.84 -2.49
CA MET A 1 -51.66 63.39 -2.41
C MET A 1 -50.50 63.05 -3.33
N ARG A 2 -49.31 62.79 -2.81
CA ARG A 2 -48.14 62.33 -3.58
C ARG A 2 -48.20 60.80 -3.63
N ARG A 3 -48.34 60.22 -4.83
CA ARG A 3 -48.21 58.77 -5.03
C ARG A 3 -46.71 58.45 -5.15
N ALA A 4 -46.18 57.75 -4.16
CA ALA A 4 -44.83 57.20 -4.22
C ALA A 4 -44.82 56.01 -5.20
N LEU A 5 -43.94 56.08 -6.20
CA LEU A 5 -43.65 54.98 -7.10
C LEU A 5 -42.64 54.07 -6.38
N VAL A 6 -43.10 52.95 -5.86
CA VAL A 6 -42.23 51.90 -5.32
C VAL A 6 -41.70 51.11 -6.51
N VAL A 7 -40.45 51.37 -6.89
CA VAL A 7 -39.70 50.52 -7.83
C VAL A 7 -39.28 49.28 -7.04
N GLY A 8 -40.04 48.20 -7.17
CA GLY A 8 -39.65 46.90 -6.67
C GLY A 8 -38.44 46.40 -7.46
N LEU A 9 -37.26 46.41 -6.84
CA LEU A 9 -36.13 45.64 -7.31
C LEU A 9 -36.54 44.16 -7.20
N LEU A 10 -36.91 43.53 -8.32
CA LEU A 10 -36.89 42.07 -8.39
C LEU A 10 -35.43 41.65 -8.29
N LEU A 11 -34.98 41.31 -7.08
CA LEU A 11 -33.83 40.43 -6.94
C LEU A 11 -34.25 39.10 -7.56
N CYS A 12 -33.84 38.84 -8.80
CA CYS A 12 -33.77 37.48 -9.30
C CYS A 12 -32.84 36.74 -8.34
N ALA A 13 -33.40 35.94 -7.43
CA ALA A 13 -32.63 34.92 -6.74
C ALA A 13 -31.92 34.12 -7.84
N LYS A 14 -30.59 34.11 -7.82
CA LYS A 14 -29.84 33.20 -8.69
C LYS A 14 -30.40 31.80 -8.40
N PRO A 15 -30.71 30.99 -9.42
CA PRO A 15 -31.05 29.60 -9.18
C PRO A 15 -29.87 29.01 -8.38
N THR A 16 -30.12 28.63 -7.14
CA THR A 16 -29.18 27.87 -6.33
C THR A 16 -29.16 26.48 -6.94
N PHE A 17 -28.09 26.15 -7.66
CA PHE A 17 -27.92 24.78 -8.13
C PHE A 17 -27.52 23.92 -6.92
N ALA A 18 -27.86 22.63 -6.96
CA ALA A 18 -27.37 21.75 -5.90
C ALA A 18 -25.83 21.70 -5.97
N ALA A 19 -25.17 21.70 -4.81
CA ALA A 19 -23.73 21.58 -4.74
C ALA A 19 -23.22 20.32 -5.47
N PRO A 20 -22.01 20.34 -6.03
CA PRO A 20 -21.39 19.16 -6.65
C PRO A 20 -21.42 17.93 -5.74
N SER A 21 -21.74 16.78 -6.32
CA SER A 21 -21.73 15.47 -5.64
C SER A 21 -20.94 14.45 -6.45
N GLY A 22 -20.67 13.28 -5.88
CA GLY A 22 -19.97 12.19 -6.57
C GLY A 22 -18.60 12.59 -7.12
N VAL A 23 -17.86 13.44 -6.39
CA VAL A 23 -16.52 13.92 -6.78
C VAL A 23 -15.55 12.73 -6.78
N LYS A 24 -14.80 12.56 -7.87
CA LYS A 24 -13.85 11.47 -8.08
C LYS A 24 -12.55 11.98 -8.69
N LEU A 25 -11.45 11.39 -8.23
CA LEU A 25 -10.12 11.55 -8.80
C LEU A 25 -9.77 10.33 -9.67
N SER A 26 -9.04 10.57 -10.77
CA SER A 26 -8.56 9.55 -11.71
C SER A 26 -7.41 10.12 -12.56
N TRP A 27 -7.05 9.45 -13.66
CA TRP A 27 -6.14 9.94 -14.69
C TRP A 27 -6.70 9.66 -16.08
N VAL A 28 -6.64 10.63 -16.99
CA VAL A 28 -6.97 10.44 -18.43
C VAL A 28 -5.75 10.40 -19.32
N SER A 29 -4.61 10.86 -18.82
CA SER A 29 -3.33 10.66 -19.48
C SER A 29 -2.54 9.58 -18.73
N ALA A 30 -1.64 8.91 -19.46
CA ALA A 30 -0.79 7.89 -18.86
C ALA A 30 0.22 8.47 -17.86
N ASP A 31 0.44 9.79 -17.81
CA ASP A 31 1.41 10.41 -16.90
C ASP A 31 0.73 10.89 -15.60
N ALA A 32 0.86 10.07 -14.55
CA ALA A 32 0.32 10.39 -13.23
C ALA A 32 1.15 11.43 -12.44
N SER A 33 2.34 11.80 -12.92
CA SER A 33 3.25 12.71 -12.22
C SER A 33 2.95 14.18 -12.51
N SER A 34 2.34 14.48 -13.65
CA SER A 34 2.07 15.84 -14.10
C SER A 34 0.59 16.14 -14.38
N SER A 35 -0.30 15.17 -14.09
CA SER A 35 -1.73 15.30 -14.35
C SER A 35 -2.61 14.77 -13.21
N MET A 36 -3.87 15.21 -13.21
CA MET A 36 -4.94 14.66 -12.38
C MET A 36 -6.28 14.86 -13.09
N GLY A 37 -7.06 13.80 -13.22
CA GLY A 37 -8.42 13.83 -13.72
C GLY A 37 -9.42 14.01 -12.58
N ILE A 38 -10.39 14.91 -12.76
CA ILE A 38 -11.40 15.21 -11.74
C ILE A 38 -12.76 15.18 -12.40
N SER A 39 -13.66 14.35 -11.87
CA SER A 39 -15.06 14.28 -12.30
C SER A 39 -16.04 14.45 -11.16
N TRP A 40 -17.22 14.99 -11.44
CA TRP A 40 -18.30 15.15 -10.46
C TRP A 40 -19.66 15.21 -11.17
N VAL A 41 -20.73 15.23 -10.39
CA VAL A 41 -22.11 15.29 -10.90
C VAL A 41 -22.80 16.54 -10.39
N THR A 42 -23.64 17.14 -11.24
CA THR A 42 -24.64 18.11 -10.80
C THR A 42 -26.01 17.82 -11.44
N PRO A 43 -27.13 18.29 -10.84
CA PRO A 43 -28.45 18.08 -11.43
C PRO A 43 -28.73 18.89 -12.71
N GLY A 44 -27.92 19.91 -13.03
CA GLY A 44 -28.17 20.86 -14.11
C GLY A 44 -26.92 21.18 -14.92
N ASP A 45 -27.11 21.68 -16.15
CA ASP A 45 -25.99 22.04 -17.03
C ASP A 45 -25.34 23.35 -16.53
N VAL A 46 -24.26 23.20 -15.75
CA VAL A 46 -23.48 24.31 -15.19
C VAL A 46 -22.04 24.23 -15.67
N ALA A 47 -21.29 25.33 -15.51
CA ALA A 47 -19.88 25.36 -15.88
C ALA A 47 -19.07 24.29 -15.11
N SER A 48 -18.24 23.53 -15.83
CA SER A 48 -17.31 22.56 -15.24
C SER A 48 -16.01 23.27 -14.84
N VAL A 49 -15.90 23.74 -13.59
CA VAL A 49 -14.70 24.47 -13.13
C VAL A 49 -14.02 23.73 -11.96
N VAL A 50 -12.70 23.61 -12.06
CA VAL A 50 -11.81 23.22 -10.96
C VAL A 50 -10.95 24.41 -10.57
N GLN A 51 -10.93 24.73 -9.28
CA GLN A 51 -10.00 25.67 -8.67
C GLN A 51 -8.98 24.89 -7.86
N TYR A 52 -7.68 25.14 -8.07
CA TYR A 52 -6.61 24.35 -7.46
C TYR A 52 -5.32 25.13 -7.25
N GLY A 53 -4.46 24.63 -6.36
CA GLY A 53 -3.14 25.21 -6.08
C GLY A 53 -2.43 24.51 -4.93
N VAL A 54 -1.18 24.88 -4.67
CA VAL A 54 -0.36 24.26 -3.60
C VAL A 54 -0.66 24.91 -2.25
N ALA A 55 -0.67 26.25 -2.17
CA ALA A 55 -0.99 26.97 -0.95
C ALA A 55 -2.51 27.18 -0.80
N SER A 56 -3.22 27.45 -1.89
CA SER A 56 -4.68 27.67 -1.89
C SER A 56 -5.36 27.26 -3.20
N VAL A 57 -6.66 26.96 -3.15
CA VAL A 57 -7.46 26.64 -4.35
C VAL A 57 -7.59 27.82 -5.33
N ALA A 58 -7.35 29.06 -4.88
CA ALA A 58 -7.55 30.26 -5.69
C ALA A 58 -6.37 30.60 -6.63
N GLU A 59 -5.29 29.79 -6.63
CA GLU A 59 -4.09 30.06 -7.43
C GLU A 59 -4.31 29.84 -8.93
N ARG A 60 -5.04 28.79 -9.28
CA ARG A 60 -5.26 28.37 -10.66
C ARG A 60 -6.69 27.90 -10.85
N GLU A 61 -7.15 28.02 -12.09
CA GLU A 61 -8.45 27.56 -12.51
C GLU A 61 -8.33 26.78 -13.83
N LYS A 62 -9.14 25.74 -13.97
CA LYS A 62 -9.27 24.98 -15.20
C LYS A 62 -10.75 24.67 -15.46
N THR A 63 -11.16 24.86 -16.71
CA THR A 63 -12.49 24.48 -17.18
C THR A 63 -12.44 23.16 -17.95
N GLY A 64 -13.54 22.43 -17.97
CA GLY A 64 -13.70 21.23 -18.79
C GLY A 64 -15.09 21.12 -19.42
N ALA A 65 -15.57 19.90 -19.56
CA ALA A 65 -16.83 19.59 -20.25
C ALA A 65 -17.86 18.98 -19.30
N ALA A 66 -19.11 18.95 -19.74
CA ALA A 66 -20.20 18.27 -19.06
C ALA A 66 -21.07 17.51 -20.07
N ALA A 67 -21.58 16.35 -19.68
CA ALA A 67 -22.51 15.57 -20.47
C ALA A 67 -23.65 15.03 -19.59
N LEU A 68 -24.89 15.10 -20.09
CA LEU A 68 -26.05 14.56 -19.38
C LEU A 68 -26.05 13.03 -19.43
N LEU A 69 -26.03 12.40 -18.26
CA LEU A 69 -26.29 10.98 -18.04
C LEU A 69 -27.63 10.82 -17.30
N GLN A 70 -28.66 10.42 -18.05
CA GLN A 70 -30.02 10.32 -17.53
C GLN A 70 -30.08 9.32 -16.36
N GLY A 71 -30.55 9.79 -15.20
CA GLY A 71 -30.60 9.00 -13.95
C GLY A 71 -29.51 9.36 -12.95
N VAL A 72 -28.41 10.00 -13.39
CA VAL A 72 -27.34 10.53 -12.53
C VAL A 72 -27.37 12.05 -12.50
N GLY A 73 -27.34 12.69 -13.67
CA GLY A 73 -27.21 14.15 -13.81
C GLY A 73 -26.21 14.52 -14.90
N TYR A 74 -25.71 15.75 -14.88
CA TYR A 74 -24.59 16.17 -15.72
C TYR A 74 -23.30 15.67 -15.09
N VAL A 75 -22.59 14.81 -15.80
CA VAL A 75 -21.24 14.37 -15.44
C VAL A 75 -20.27 15.41 -15.98
N HIS A 76 -19.50 16.02 -15.08
CA HIS A 76 -18.49 17.02 -15.39
C HIS A 76 -17.11 16.38 -15.34
N GLU A 77 -16.24 16.75 -16.28
CA GLU A 77 -14.89 16.20 -16.40
C GLU A 77 -13.89 17.30 -16.68
N VAL A 78 -12.81 17.32 -15.90
CA VAL A 78 -11.70 18.28 -16.03
C VAL A 78 -10.38 17.55 -15.84
N GLU A 79 -9.48 17.67 -16.84
CA GLU A 79 -8.09 17.25 -16.72
C GLU A 79 -7.21 18.44 -16.32
N LEU A 80 -6.50 18.29 -15.20
CA LEU A 80 -5.40 19.17 -14.81
C LEU A 80 -4.10 18.62 -15.42
N THR A 81 -3.30 19.50 -16.01
CA THR A 81 -2.00 19.16 -16.62
C THR A 81 -0.93 20.17 -16.22
N GLY A 82 0.34 19.82 -16.39
CA GLY A 82 1.47 20.68 -16.01
C GLY A 82 1.60 20.83 -14.49
N LEU A 83 1.16 19.81 -13.74
CA LEU A 83 1.35 19.72 -12.30
C LEU A 83 2.79 19.32 -11.99
N SER A 84 3.28 19.71 -10.81
CA SER A 84 4.59 19.32 -10.32
C SER A 84 4.52 17.90 -9.73
N PRO A 85 5.50 17.01 -10.02
CA PRO A 85 5.55 15.68 -9.42
C PRO A 85 5.63 15.72 -7.89
N ASN A 86 5.20 14.62 -7.26
CA ASN A 86 5.22 14.43 -5.80
C ASN A 86 4.63 15.58 -4.97
N THR A 87 3.68 16.34 -5.52
CA THR A 87 3.18 17.58 -4.91
C THR A 87 1.74 17.42 -4.47
N VAL A 88 1.45 17.87 -3.24
CA VAL A 88 0.08 17.93 -2.72
C VAL A 88 -0.60 19.20 -3.24
N TYR A 89 -1.74 19.04 -3.89
CA TYR A 89 -2.58 20.13 -4.36
C TYR A 89 -3.88 20.16 -3.57
N LYS A 90 -4.30 21.36 -3.19
CA LYS A 90 -5.68 21.64 -2.77
C LYS A 90 -6.53 21.87 -4.00
N TYR A 91 -7.77 21.41 -3.97
CA TYR A 91 -8.72 21.69 -5.05
C TYR A 91 -10.17 21.77 -4.55
N ARG A 92 -11.02 22.41 -5.35
CA ARG A 92 -12.48 22.34 -5.24
C ARG A 92 -13.11 22.38 -6.63
N VAL A 93 -14.32 21.86 -6.76
CA VAL A 93 -15.06 21.78 -8.02
C VAL A 93 -16.38 22.52 -7.94
N GLY A 94 -16.92 22.94 -9.07
CA GLY A 94 -18.26 23.55 -9.15
C GLY A 94 -18.27 24.80 -10.00
N THR A 95 -19.06 25.78 -9.58
CA THR A 95 -19.23 27.07 -10.25
C THR A 95 -19.46 28.18 -9.23
N ASP A 96 -19.42 29.45 -9.67
CA ASP A 96 -19.54 30.63 -8.80
C ASP A 96 -20.82 30.62 -7.94
N GLY A 97 -20.64 30.34 -6.64
CA GLY A 97 -21.70 30.31 -5.64
C GLY A 97 -22.09 28.91 -5.17
N ASP A 98 -21.72 27.87 -5.93
CA ASP A 98 -22.07 26.47 -5.70
C ASP A 98 -20.81 25.59 -5.80
N TRP A 99 -19.84 25.84 -4.92
CA TRP A 99 -18.58 25.07 -4.84
C TRP A 99 -18.72 23.86 -3.91
N SER A 100 -17.97 22.79 -4.21
CA SER A 100 -17.73 21.70 -3.28
C SER A 100 -16.93 22.16 -2.05
N SER A 101 -16.80 21.26 -1.06
CA SER A 101 -15.73 21.39 -0.07
C SER A 101 -14.35 21.41 -0.74
N GLU A 102 -13.35 21.94 -0.03
CA GLU A 102 -11.96 21.80 -0.44
C GLU A 102 -11.46 20.40 -0.11
N TYR A 103 -10.77 19.80 -1.07
CA TYR A 103 -10.16 18.49 -0.99
C TYR A 103 -8.67 18.58 -1.35
N THR A 104 -7.96 17.47 -1.24
CA THR A 104 -6.55 17.39 -1.64
C THR A 104 -6.27 16.13 -2.44
N PHE A 105 -5.27 16.19 -3.31
CA PHE A 105 -4.68 15.05 -3.98
C PHE A 105 -3.16 15.22 -4.06
N GLN A 106 -2.42 14.14 -4.33
CA GLN A 106 -0.97 14.19 -4.51
C GLN A 106 -0.54 13.52 -5.81
N THR A 107 0.16 14.26 -6.68
CA THR A 107 0.70 13.75 -7.94
C THR A 107 1.77 12.70 -7.73
N ALA A 108 1.91 11.75 -8.66
CA ALA A 108 2.92 10.71 -8.57
C ALA A 108 4.33 11.32 -8.44
N PRO A 109 5.24 10.67 -7.69
CA PRO A 109 6.66 10.96 -7.81
C PRO A 109 7.15 10.74 -9.23
N ASN A 110 8.31 11.33 -9.53
CA ASN A 110 8.99 11.13 -10.79
C ASN A 110 10.49 11.03 -10.51
N GLY A 111 10.99 9.81 -10.39
CA GLY A 111 12.40 9.53 -10.11
C GLY A 111 12.71 8.08 -9.71
N GLY A 112 11.70 7.32 -9.31
CA GLY A 112 11.81 5.90 -8.95
C GLY A 112 12.34 5.61 -7.55
N CYS A 113 12.56 6.66 -6.75
CA CYS A 113 13.21 6.57 -5.44
C CYS A 113 12.34 6.96 -4.26
N THR A 114 11.15 7.53 -4.50
CA THR A 114 10.22 7.86 -3.43
C THR A 114 9.30 6.67 -3.19
N PRO A 115 9.35 6.00 -2.03
CA PRO A 115 8.44 4.90 -1.74
C PRO A 115 7.00 5.37 -1.68
N TYR A 116 6.08 4.53 -2.12
CA TYR A 116 4.65 4.79 -2.04
C TYR A 116 3.86 3.49 -1.89
N SER A 117 2.58 3.60 -1.53
CA SER A 117 1.68 2.44 -1.53
C SER A 117 0.34 2.77 -2.13
N PHE A 118 -0.30 1.76 -2.70
CA PHE A 118 -1.67 1.80 -3.20
C PHE A 118 -2.42 0.54 -2.76
N VAL A 119 -3.72 0.48 -3.03
CA VAL A 119 -4.56 -0.67 -2.67
C VAL A 119 -5.18 -1.29 -3.93
N VAL A 120 -5.32 -2.61 -3.95
CA VAL A 120 -6.06 -3.37 -4.96
C VAL A 120 -7.13 -4.22 -4.28
N LEU A 121 -8.34 -4.23 -4.82
CA LEU A 121 -9.47 -5.06 -4.38
C LEU A 121 -10.45 -5.25 -5.54
N GLY A 122 -11.48 -6.06 -5.41
CA GLY A 122 -12.54 -6.18 -6.42
C GLY A 122 -13.76 -6.91 -5.93
N ASP A 123 -14.82 -6.88 -6.74
CA ASP A 123 -16.10 -7.54 -6.46
C ASP A 123 -16.82 -6.89 -5.26
N ALA A 124 -17.20 -5.63 -5.44
CA ALA A 124 -17.86 -4.79 -4.44
C ALA A 124 -19.40 -4.86 -4.49
N ARG A 125 -19.96 -5.42 -5.56
CA ARG A 125 -21.39 -5.41 -5.85
C ARG A 125 -22.27 -6.10 -4.80
N SER A 126 -23.49 -5.57 -4.63
CA SER A 126 -24.55 -6.20 -3.82
C SER A 126 -25.23 -7.36 -4.56
N GLN A 127 -25.87 -8.25 -3.79
CA GLN A 127 -26.79 -9.27 -4.33
C GLN A 127 -28.26 -8.85 -4.27
N ALA A 128 -28.62 -7.96 -3.36
CA ALA A 128 -30.00 -7.66 -2.99
C ALA A 128 -30.45 -6.21 -3.27
N GLU A 129 -29.52 -5.26 -3.39
CA GLU A 129 -29.81 -3.81 -3.37
C GLU A 129 -29.49 -3.06 -4.68
N GLN A 130 -30.01 -1.83 -4.77
CA GLN A 130 -29.78 -0.84 -5.84
C GLN A 130 -28.43 -0.12 -5.70
N GLY A 131 -27.33 -0.82 -5.41
CA GLY A 131 -26.02 -0.20 -5.15
C GLY A 131 -24.91 -1.19 -4.80
N PRO A 132 -23.73 -0.72 -4.36
CA PRO A 132 -22.67 -1.61 -3.89
C PRO A 132 -23.12 -2.40 -2.65
N SER A 133 -22.39 -3.45 -2.33
CA SER A 133 -22.62 -4.22 -1.10
C SER A 133 -22.56 -3.30 0.12
N PRO A 134 -23.40 -3.54 1.17
CA PRO A 134 -23.28 -2.84 2.45
C PRO A 134 -21.88 -2.94 3.11
N ASN A 135 -21.06 -3.88 2.63
CA ASN A 135 -19.68 -4.11 3.06
C ASN A 135 -18.67 -3.15 2.40
N TRP A 136 -19.03 -2.50 1.29
CA TRP A 136 -18.14 -1.61 0.52
C TRP A 136 -17.63 -0.44 1.36
N GLN A 137 -18.55 0.30 1.97
CA GLN A 137 -18.20 1.49 2.75
C GLN A 137 -17.34 1.14 3.98
N PRO A 138 -17.67 0.13 4.81
CA PRO A 138 -16.79 -0.30 5.90
C PRO A 138 -15.37 -0.68 5.46
N ILE A 139 -15.22 -1.42 4.35
CA ILE A 139 -13.89 -1.78 3.79
C ILE A 139 -13.13 -0.51 3.40
N HIS A 140 -13.80 0.46 2.77
CA HIS A 140 -13.18 1.74 2.40
C HIS A 140 -12.75 2.56 3.62
N GLU A 141 -13.52 2.56 4.71
CA GLU A 141 -13.12 3.22 5.96
C GLU A 141 -11.90 2.56 6.61
N GLU A 142 -11.66 1.26 6.38
CA GLU A 142 -10.42 0.57 6.80
C GLU A 142 -9.22 0.89 5.89
N ILE A 143 -9.47 1.24 4.62
CA ILE A 143 -8.43 1.59 3.65
C ILE A 143 -7.89 3.01 3.88
N LYS A 144 -8.74 3.98 4.25
CA LYS A 144 -8.34 5.40 4.39
C LYS A 144 -7.15 5.62 5.33
N PRO A 145 -7.07 5.02 6.52
CA PRO A 145 -5.93 5.21 7.43
C PRO A 145 -4.60 4.68 6.86
N LEU A 146 -4.63 3.83 5.84
CA LEU A 146 -3.43 3.35 5.16
C LEU A 146 -2.81 4.40 4.22
N ASN A 147 -3.53 5.52 3.99
CA ASN A 147 -3.14 6.62 3.13
C ASN A 147 -2.63 6.17 1.74
N PRO A 148 -3.40 5.33 1.01
CA PRO A 148 -2.96 4.86 -0.31
C PRO A 148 -2.98 6.01 -1.32
N ARG A 149 -2.03 5.99 -2.25
CA ARG A 149 -1.94 6.97 -3.33
C ARG A 149 -3.11 6.86 -4.32
N PHE A 150 -3.68 5.66 -4.45
CA PHE A 150 -4.84 5.34 -5.27
C PHE A 150 -5.36 3.93 -4.91
N VAL A 151 -6.52 3.58 -5.44
CA VAL A 151 -7.16 2.27 -5.34
C VAL A 151 -7.40 1.72 -6.75
N LEU A 152 -7.00 0.48 -7.00
CA LEU A 152 -7.36 -0.27 -8.20
C LEU A 152 -8.51 -1.22 -7.87
N ASN A 153 -9.56 -1.25 -8.70
CA ASN A 153 -10.67 -2.18 -8.54
C ASN A 153 -10.71 -3.20 -9.69
N THR A 154 -10.66 -4.51 -9.44
CA THR A 154 -10.64 -5.54 -10.49
C THR A 154 -11.99 -5.81 -11.17
N GLY A 155 -12.99 -4.95 -10.96
CA GLY A 155 -14.32 -5.02 -11.57
C GLY A 155 -15.41 -5.49 -10.60
N ASP A 156 -16.63 -5.57 -11.12
CA ASP A 156 -17.86 -5.88 -10.41
C ASP A 156 -18.18 -4.86 -9.30
N LEU A 157 -18.28 -3.60 -9.72
CA LEU A 157 -18.63 -2.46 -8.86
C LEU A 157 -20.13 -2.43 -8.58
N VAL A 158 -20.93 -2.68 -9.61
CA VAL A 158 -22.40 -2.75 -9.53
C VAL A 158 -22.90 -4.16 -9.84
N LYS A 159 -24.19 -4.42 -9.61
CA LYS A 159 -24.80 -5.73 -9.90
C LYS A 159 -25.22 -5.86 -11.36
N ASP A 160 -25.59 -4.76 -12.00
CA ASP A 160 -25.98 -4.73 -13.41
C ASP A 160 -25.57 -3.38 -14.00
N GLY A 161 -24.58 -3.40 -14.90
CA GLY A 161 -23.98 -2.22 -15.51
C GLY A 161 -24.97 -1.42 -16.36
N ALA A 162 -26.08 -2.02 -16.79
CA ALA A 162 -27.15 -1.30 -17.48
C ALA A 162 -28.02 -0.45 -16.54
N MET A 163 -28.02 -0.76 -15.24
CA MET A 163 -28.90 -0.14 -14.25
C MET A 163 -28.26 1.11 -13.64
N ILE A 164 -28.61 2.27 -14.21
CA ILE A 164 -28.01 3.57 -13.86
C ILE A 164 -28.24 3.99 -12.40
N ASP A 165 -29.31 3.53 -11.77
CA ASP A 165 -29.60 3.75 -10.34
C ASP A 165 -28.55 3.10 -9.43
N GLN A 166 -28.02 1.93 -9.83
CA GLN A 166 -26.94 1.26 -9.09
C GLN A 166 -25.63 2.04 -9.15
N TRP A 167 -25.32 2.59 -10.32
CA TRP A 167 -24.17 3.49 -10.48
C TRP A 167 -24.32 4.77 -9.67
N ALA A 168 -25.52 5.37 -9.67
CA ALA A 168 -25.81 6.55 -8.85
C ALA A 168 -25.62 6.25 -7.35
N ALA A 169 -26.09 5.10 -6.87
CA ALA A 169 -25.88 4.68 -5.48
C ALA A 169 -24.41 4.39 -5.17
N TRP A 170 -23.66 3.82 -6.12
CA TRP A 170 -22.22 3.60 -5.97
C TRP A 170 -21.45 4.91 -5.83
N LEU A 171 -21.81 5.94 -6.61
CA LEU A 171 -21.23 7.28 -6.48
C LEU A 171 -21.43 7.82 -5.06
N VAL A 172 -22.66 7.75 -4.53
CA VAL A 172 -23.00 8.18 -3.17
C VAL A 172 -22.21 7.40 -2.12
N ALA A 173 -22.15 6.08 -2.24
CA ALA A 173 -21.45 5.22 -1.28
C ALA A 173 -19.93 5.46 -1.25
N SER A 174 -19.37 6.08 -2.30
CA SER A 174 -17.93 6.31 -2.45
C SER A 174 -17.50 7.77 -2.20
N GLU A 175 -18.45 8.68 -1.90
CA GLU A 175 -18.17 10.11 -1.67
C GLU A 175 -17.24 10.38 -0.49
N SER A 176 -17.14 9.44 0.46
CA SER A 176 -16.29 9.62 1.64
C SER A 176 -14.80 9.44 1.34
N ALA A 177 -14.44 8.85 0.19
CA ALA A 177 -13.06 8.50 -0.16
C ALA A 177 -12.61 9.06 -1.53
N ASN A 178 -13.46 8.97 -2.55
CA ASN A 178 -13.11 9.34 -3.93
C ASN A 178 -12.65 10.80 -4.14
N PRO A 179 -13.06 11.78 -3.31
CA PRO A 179 -12.52 13.13 -3.43
C PRO A 179 -11.04 13.26 -3.01
N THR A 180 -10.47 12.27 -2.31
CA THR A 180 -9.07 12.34 -1.83
C THR A 180 -8.22 11.15 -2.26
N ILE A 181 -8.82 10.02 -2.61
CA ILE A 181 -8.14 8.81 -3.06
C ILE A 181 -8.64 8.49 -4.48
N PRO A 182 -7.79 8.60 -5.52
CA PRO A 182 -8.15 8.17 -6.88
C PRO A 182 -8.57 6.70 -6.90
N MET A 183 -9.65 6.38 -7.61
CA MET A 183 -10.14 5.01 -7.77
C MET A 183 -10.26 4.65 -9.24
N LEU A 184 -9.55 3.59 -9.63
CA LEU A 184 -9.38 3.17 -11.01
C LEU A 184 -9.88 1.73 -11.19
N PRO A 185 -11.09 1.54 -11.72
CA PRO A 185 -11.65 0.22 -11.93
C PRO A 185 -11.23 -0.40 -13.27
N ALA A 186 -11.21 -1.72 -13.34
CA ALA A 186 -11.39 -2.51 -14.55
C ALA A 186 -12.89 -2.81 -14.75
N ILE A 187 -13.27 -3.32 -15.92
CA ILE A 187 -14.66 -3.72 -16.21
C ILE A 187 -14.85 -5.19 -15.81
N GLY A 188 -15.78 -5.45 -14.88
CA GLY A 188 -16.25 -6.79 -14.55
C GLY A 188 -17.47 -7.23 -15.35
N ASN A 189 -17.84 -8.51 -15.23
CA ASN A 189 -18.98 -9.05 -15.98
C ASN A 189 -20.33 -8.49 -15.52
N HIS A 190 -20.38 -7.84 -14.35
CA HIS A 190 -21.54 -7.11 -13.86
C HIS A 190 -21.53 -5.61 -14.19
N ASP A 191 -20.41 -5.04 -14.65
CA ASP A 191 -20.29 -3.61 -14.95
C ASP A 191 -20.67 -3.27 -16.39
N ASP A 192 -20.85 -4.29 -17.23
CA ASP A 192 -21.22 -4.17 -18.63
C ASP A 192 -22.71 -3.80 -18.81
N GLY A 193 -23.03 -3.11 -19.90
CA GLY A 193 -24.40 -2.93 -20.37
C GLY A 193 -24.78 -1.51 -20.81
N PRO A 194 -26.02 -1.32 -21.27
CA PRO A 194 -26.54 -1.97 -22.49
C PRO A 194 -25.82 -1.50 -23.78
N GLY A 195 -24.90 -0.53 -23.68
CA GLY A 195 -24.11 -0.01 -24.79
C GLY A 195 -22.63 -0.29 -24.58
N ASP A 196 -21.86 -0.25 -25.66
CA ASP A 196 -20.43 -0.54 -25.66
C ASP A 196 -19.60 0.74 -25.70
N GLY A 197 -18.33 0.66 -25.28
CA GLY A 197 -17.40 1.79 -25.33
C GLY A 197 -18.00 3.04 -24.68
N ASN A 198 -17.85 4.21 -25.31
CA ASN A 198 -18.30 5.50 -24.77
C ASN A 198 -19.83 5.61 -24.56
N SER A 199 -20.60 4.60 -24.97
CA SER A 199 -22.03 4.53 -24.69
C SER A 199 -22.40 3.73 -23.43
N ALA A 200 -21.47 2.92 -22.91
CA ALA A 200 -21.59 2.21 -21.64
C ALA A 200 -21.63 3.19 -20.46
N ASN A 201 -22.33 2.81 -19.38
CA ASN A 201 -22.37 3.65 -18.18
C ASN A 201 -20.99 3.78 -17.53
N TYR A 202 -20.20 2.70 -17.50
CA TYR A 202 -18.82 2.70 -16.99
C TYR A 202 -17.97 3.79 -17.64
N ASN A 203 -17.87 3.81 -18.98
CA ASN A 203 -17.07 4.80 -19.73
C ASN A 203 -17.65 6.22 -19.73
N ARG A 204 -18.86 6.42 -19.16
CA ARG A 204 -19.47 7.75 -18.98
C ARG A 204 -19.33 8.28 -17.55
N LEU A 205 -18.87 7.45 -16.63
CA LEU A 205 -18.78 7.75 -15.19
C LEU A 205 -17.34 7.76 -14.70
N PHE A 206 -16.47 6.98 -15.34
CA PHE A 206 -15.04 6.99 -15.10
C PHE A 206 -14.34 7.80 -16.18
N MET A 207 -13.25 8.44 -15.75
CA MET A 207 -12.41 9.30 -16.57
C MET A 207 -11.06 8.61 -16.63
N LEU A 208 -10.84 7.74 -17.60
CA LEU A 208 -9.67 6.86 -17.71
C LEU A 208 -8.92 7.09 -19.04
N PRO A 209 -7.67 6.63 -19.19
CA PRO A 209 -6.95 6.86 -20.43
C PRO A 209 -7.55 6.06 -21.59
N PRO A 210 -7.90 6.67 -22.74
CA PRO A 210 -8.38 5.90 -23.87
C PRO A 210 -7.25 5.06 -24.48
N ASN A 211 -7.53 3.81 -24.85
CA ASN A 211 -6.56 2.97 -25.53
C ASN A 211 -6.41 3.33 -27.02
N SER A 212 -5.27 2.98 -27.61
CA SER A 212 -4.95 3.29 -29.00
C SER A 212 -5.61 2.38 -30.04
N VAL A 213 -6.30 1.32 -29.63
CA VAL A 213 -6.90 0.33 -30.53
C VAL A 213 -8.34 0.71 -30.86
N THR A 214 -9.15 1.01 -29.85
CA THR A 214 -10.56 1.39 -29.99
C THR A 214 -10.84 2.86 -29.69
N GLY A 215 -9.93 3.57 -29.03
CA GLY A 215 -10.16 4.93 -28.56
C GLY A 215 -11.16 5.01 -27.39
N THR A 216 -11.42 3.89 -26.71
CA THR A 216 -12.31 3.78 -25.55
C THR A 216 -11.51 3.56 -24.27
N GLU A 217 -12.18 3.67 -23.14
CA GLU A 217 -11.60 3.56 -21.79
C GLU A 217 -11.73 2.15 -21.19
N ASP A 218 -12.11 1.16 -22.01
CA ASP A 218 -12.41 -0.20 -21.55
C ASP A 218 -11.19 -0.95 -21.00
N TYR A 219 -10.00 -0.59 -21.50
CA TYR A 219 -8.71 -1.02 -20.99
C TYR A 219 -7.71 0.11 -21.22
N TRP A 220 -6.70 0.21 -20.38
CA TRP A 220 -5.85 1.40 -20.30
C TRP A 220 -4.58 1.14 -19.50
N TYR A 221 -3.64 2.08 -19.55
CA TYR A 221 -2.46 2.03 -18.70
C TYR A 221 -2.13 3.41 -18.13
N ILE A 222 -1.48 3.41 -16.98
CA ILE A 222 -0.82 4.58 -16.42
C ILE A 222 0.62 4.23 -16.02
N VAL A 223 1.45 5.26 -15.98
CA VAL A 223 2.79 5.23 -15.43
C VAL A 223 2.76 6.03 -14.13
N TYR A 224 2.98 5.33 -13.03
CA TYR A 224 3.08 5.92 -11.70
C TYR A 224 4.50 5.69 -11.19
N ASP A 225 5.33 6.74 -11.28
CA ASP A 225 6.76 6.68 -10.92
C ASP A 225 7.52 5.50 -11.57
N ASN A 226 8.03 4.53 -10.79
CA ASN A 226 8.74 3.35 -11.30
C ASN A 226 7.83 2.14 -11.61
N LEU A 227 6.51 2.31 -11.63
CA LEU A 227 5.53 1.27 -11.93
C LEU A 227 4.69 1.64 -13.17
N VAL A 228 4.48 0.66 -14.05
CA VAL A 228 3.47 0.71 -15.11
C VAL A 228 2.31 -0.18 -14.70
N ILE A 229 1.10 0.36 -14.76
CA ILE A 229 -0.12 -0.34 -14.37
C ILE A 229 -0.99 -0.49 -15.60
N PHE A 230 -1.42 -1.71 -15.88
CA PHE A 230 -2.32 -2.05 -16.98
C PHE A 230 -3.66 -2.51 -16.42
N SER A 231 -4.74 -1.83 -16.79
CA SER A 231 -6.09 -2.37 -16.69
C SER A 231 -6.44 -3.05 -18.00
N LEU A 232 -6.81 -4.33 -17.96
CA LEU A 232 -7.21 -5.10 -19.14
C LEU A 232 -8.70 -5.41 -19.08
N SER A 233 -9.34 -5.50 -20.25
CA SER A 233 -10.73 -5.95 -20.36
C SER A 233 -10.77 -7.42 -20.72
N THR A 234 -11.50 -8.19 -19.91
CA THR A 234 -11.87 -9.58 -20.17
C THR A 234 -13.37 -9.76 -20.38
N GLN A 235 -14.15 -8.67 -20.37
CA GLN A 235 -15.60 -8.72 -20.50
C GLN A 235 -16.05 -8.12 -21.83
N THR A 236 -15.65 -6.88 -22.10
CA THR A 236 -16.10 -6.13 -23.28
C THR A 236 -15.28 -6.43 -24.54
N PHE A 237 -14.29 -7.32 -24.45
CA PHE A 237 -13.36 -7.67 -25.53
C PHE A 237 -13.18 -9.18 -25.64
N ASP A 238 -13.15 -9.67 -26.88
CA ASP A 238 -12.79 -11.04 -27.27
C ASP A 238 -11.53 -11.11 -28.17
N ASP A 239 -11.10 -9.98 -28.76
CA ASP A 239 -9.82 -9.86 -29.47
C ASP A 239 -8.64 -9.68 -28.48
N PHE A 240 -8.37 -10.76 -27.74
CA PHE A 240 -7.25 -10.81 -26.79
C PHE A 240 -5.89 -10.74 -27.48
N ALA A 241 -5.79 -11.08 -28.76
CA ALA A 241 -4.57 -10.96 -29.53
C ALA A 241 -4.18 -9.48 -29.73
N ALA A 242 -5.13 -8.64 -30.15
CA ALA A 242 -4.91 -7.20 -30.29
C ALA A 242 -4.57 -6.55 -28.94
N GLN A 243 -5.32 -6.88 -27.89
CA GLN A 243 -5.09 -6.32 -26.56
C GLN A 243 -3.72 -6.74 -25.98
N SER A 244 -3.30 -7.99 -26.20
CA SER A 244 -1.98 -8.48 -25.79
C SER A 244 -0.85 -7.79 -26.55
N GLY A 245 -1.01 -7.61 -27.87
CA GLY A 245 -0.04 -6.87 -28.70
C GLY A 245 0.09 -5.41 -28.26
N TRP A 246 -1.02 -4.77 -27.89
CA TRP A 246 -1.02 -3.44 -27.29
C TRP A 246 -0.24 -3.41 -25.96
N LEU A 247 -0.51 -4.33 -25.04
CA LEU A 247 0.20 -4.43 -23.75
C LEU A 247 1.71 -4.60 -23.95
N GLU A 248 2.13 -5.49 -24.86
CA GLU A 248 3.54 -5.70 -25.17
C GLU A 248 4.19 -4.43 -25.73
N SER A 249 3.48 -3.71 -26.62
CA SER A 249 3.98 -2.47 -27.21
C SER A 249 4.17 -1.35 -26.19
N VAL A 250 3.28 -1.24 -25.20
CA VAL A 250 3.37 -0.25 -24.11
C VAL A 250 4.46 -0.66 -23.12
N ALA A 251 4.51 -1.95 -22.75
CA ALA A 251 5.55 -2.47 -21.84
C ALA A 251 6.96 -2.23 -22.38
N ALA A 252 7.16 -2.37 -23.70
CA ALA A 252 8.43 -2.11 -24.36
C ALA A 252 8.87 -0.63 -24.32
N GLN A 253 7.93 0.32 -24.17
CA GLN A 253 8.23 1.75 -24.01
C GLN A 253 8.70 2.11 -22.59
N HIS A 254 8.54 1.19 -21.64
CA HIS A 254 8.88 1.38 -20.23
C HIS A 254 9.82 0.27 -19.72
N PRO A 255 11.02 0.14 -20.31
CA PRO A 255 12.01 -0.82 -19.85
C PRO A 255 12.44 -0.48 -18.42
N GLY A 256 12.76 -1.51 -17.62
CA GLY A 256 13.27 -1.30 -16.27
C GLY A 256 12.26 -0.76 -15.24
N LYS A 257 10.98 -0.56 -15.59
CA LYS A 257 9.90 -0.31 -14.62
C LYS A 257 9.25 -1.60 -14.13
N TRP A 258 8.78 -1.60 -12.90
CA TRP A 258 7.84 -2.60 -12.40
C TRP A 258 6.58 -2.58 -13.26
N LYS A 259 5.92 -3.73 -13.41
CA LYS A 259 4.70 -3.86 -14.23
C LYS A 259 3.66 -4.68 -13.50
N LEU A 260 2.49 -4.09 -13.33
CA LEU A 260 1.32 -4.75 -12.77
C LEU A 260 0.19 -4.74 -13.81
N ALA A 261 -0.40 -5.90 -14.06
CA ALA A 261 -1.65 -6.01 -14.82
C ALA A 261 -2.81 -6.36 -13.90
N PHE A 262 -3.97 -5.76 -14.11
CA PHE A 262 -5.18 -6.14 -13.40
C PHE A 262 -6.41 -6.15 -14.32
N PHE A 263 -7.33 -7.08 -14.06
CA PHE A 263 -8.54 -7.32 -14.87
C PHE A 263 -9.51 -8.22 -14.12
N HIS A 264 -10.64 -8.56 -14.74
CA HIS A 264 -11.71 -9.28 -14.05
C HIS A 264 -11.56 -10.80 -14.08
N HIS A 265 -11.65 -11.46 -15.25
CA HIS A 265 -11.72 -12.92 -15.35
C HIS A 265 -10.34 -13.59 -15.20
N PRO A 266 -10.18 -14.51 -14.24
CA PRO A 266 -8.93 -15.21 -13.95
C PRO A 266 -8.19 -15.87 -15.10
N VAL A 267 -6.87 -15.67 -15.16
CA VAL A 267 -5.96 -16.55 -15.90
C VAL A 267 -5.73 -17.84 -15.12
N PHE A 268 -5.49 -17.71 -13.81
CA PHE A 268 -5.27 -18.82 -12.88
C PHE A 268 -6.21 -18.70 -11.68
N THR A 269 -7.01 -19.71 -11.39
CA THR A 269 -7.80 -19.77 -10.15
C THR A 269 -8.24 -21.20 -9.84
N THR A 270 -8.47 -21.51 -8.57
CA THR A 270 -9.24 -22.68 -8.17
C THR A 270 -10.68 -22.52 -8.65
N ASN A 271 -11.10 -23.43 -9.54
CA ASN A 271 -12.46 -23.44 -10.06
C ASN A 271 -13.51 -23.43 -8.94
N SER A 272 -14.58 -22.69 -9.16
CA SER A 272 -15.67 -22.47 -8.21
C SER A 272 -16.85 -23.41 -8.48
N ILE A 273 -17.70 -23.67 -7.48
CA ILE A 273 -18.93 -24.48 -7.67
C ILE A 273 -19.95 -23.78 -8.58
N ALA A 274 -19.85 -22.45 -8.73
CA ALA A 274 -20.65 -21.68 -9.69
C ALA A 274 -20.11 -21.79 -11.13
N SER A 275 -19.07 -22.58 -11.38
CA SER A 275 -18.37 -22.71 -12.66
C SER A 275 -17.70 -21.41 -13.11
N HIS A 276 -16.83 -20.87 -12.26
CA HIS A 276 -15.90 -19.79 -12.63
C HIS A 276 -14.48 -20.38 -12.77
N PRO A 277 -14.15 -20.99 -13.93
CA PRO A 277 -12.87 -21.63 -14.17
C PRO A 277 -11.78 -20.62 -14.54
N PRO A 278 -10.50 -21.02 -14.54
CA PRO A 278 -9.49 -20.28 -15.31
C PRO A 278 -9.85 -20.24 -16.80
N ASN A 279 -9.33 -19.25 -17.53
CA ASN A 279 -9.55 -19.09 -18.97
C ASN A 279 -11.03 -18.97 -19.38
N GLU A 280 -11.91 -18.48 -18.51
CA GLU A 280 -13.37 -18.49 -18.76
C GLU A 280 -13.75 -17.83 -20.09
N MET A 281 -12.99 -16.81 -20.51
CA MET A 281 -13.26 -16.04 -21.72
C MET A 281 -12.38 -16.45 -22.91
N GLY A 282 -11.45 -17.40 -22.73
CA GLY A 282 -10.50 -17.79 -23.78
C GLY A 282 -9.29 -16.85 -23.92
N GLN A 283 -9.01 -16.04 -22.90
CA GLN A 283 -7.94 -15.05 -22.88
C GLN A 283 -6.53 -15.64 -22.70
N ASN A 284 -6.40 -16.79 -22.05
CA ASN A 284 -5.11 -17.36 -21.62
C ASN A 284 -4.12 -17.61 -22.77
N PRO A 285 -4.51 -18.17 -23.94
CA PRO A 285 -3.60 -18.35 -25.08
C PRO A 285 -2.89 -17.07 -25.53
N HIS A 286 -3.46 -15.90 -25.25
CA HIS A 286 -2.91 -14.61 -25.61
C HIS A 286 -2.24 -13.92 -24.40
N TYR A 287 -2.95 -13.85 -23.27
CA TYR A 287 -2.49 -13.14 -22.07
C TYR A 287 -1.28 -13.81 -21.44
N GLY A 288 -1.30 -15.14 -21.29
CA GLY A 288 -0.21 -15.88 -20.66
C GLY A 288 1.16 -15.61 -21.31
N PRO A 289 1.32 -15.88 -22.62
CA PRO A 289 2.58 -15.62 -23.31
C PRO A 289 2.94 -14.13 -23.39
N ALA A 290 1.94 -13.24 -23.43
CA ALA A 290 2.18 -11.80 -23.51
C ALA A 290 2.68 -11.22 -22.19
N PHE A 291 2.10 -11.62 -21.05
CA PHE A 291 2.62 -11.26 -19.73
C PHE A 291 4.05 -11.72 -19.57
N ASP A 292 4.35 -12.89 -20.14
CA ASP A 292 5.69 -13.43 -20.15
C ASP A 292 6.68 -12.56 -20.92
N ARG A 293 6.35 -12.21 -22.17
CA ARG A 293 7.18 -11.37 -23.06
C ARG A 293 7.30 -9.92 -22.60
N ALA A 294 6.22 -9.35 -22.07
CA ALA A 294 6.15 -7.97 -21.60
C ALA A 294 6.87 -7.76 -20.25
N GLY A 295 7.20 -8.84 -19.55
CA GLY A 295 7.81 -8.79 -18.22
C GLY A 295 6.85 -8.18 -17.20
N ILE A 296 5.58 -8.60 -17.22
CA ILE A 296 4.65 -8.31 -16.13
C ILE A 296 5.17 -8.98 -14.86
N ASP A 297 5.24 -8.26 -13.75
CA ASP A 297 5.73 -8.79 -12.47
C ASP A 297 4.57 -9.38 -11.64
N VAL A 298 3.44 -8.67 -11.61
CA VAL A 298 2.25 -9.02 -10.83
C VAL A 298 1.00 -8.95 -11.69
N VAL A 299 0.14 -9.96 -11.57
CA VAL A 299 -1.19 -10.01 -12.16
C VAL A 299 -2.23 -10.11 -11.04
N VAL A 300 -3.16 -9.15 -10.96
CA VAL A 300 -4.26 -9.15 -9.99
C VAL A 300 -5.61 -9.26 -10.71
N GLN A 301 -6.42 -10.22 -10.31
CA GLN A 301 -7.67 -10.60 -11.00
C GLN A 301 -8.83 -10.67 -10.01
N GLY A 302 -10.07 -10.49 -10.47
CA GLY A 302 -11.28 -10.50 -9.65
C GLY A 302 -12.13 -11.75 -9.84
N HIS A 303 -13.45 -11.56 -9.89
CA HIS A 303 -14.50 -12.51 -10.30
C HIS A 303 -14.78 -13.66 -9.33
N ASN A 304 -13.72 -14.30 -8.84
CA ASN A 304 -13.81 -15.31 -7.79
C ASN A 304 -13.77 -14.62 -6.43
N HIS A 305 -14.89 -14.70 -5.71
CA HIS A 305 -15.14 -13.96 -4.48
C HIS A 305 -14.36 -14.52 -3.26
N MET A 306 -13.05 -14.39 -3.32
CA MET A 306 -12.06 -14.93 -2.39
C MET A 306 -10.68 -14.33 -2.64
N TYR A 307 -9.75 -14.58 -1.72
CA TYR A 307 -8.33 -14.32 -1.91
C TYR A 307 -7.65 -15.63 -2.35
N GLU A 308 -6.88 -15.61 -3.44
CA GLU A 308 -6.01 -16.73 -3.81
C GLU A 308 -4.72 -16.21 -4.44
N ARG A 309 -3.58 -16.72 -3.98
CA ARG A 309 -2.28 -16.41 -4.57
C ARG A 309 -1.59 -17.68 -5.01
N PHE A 310 -1.01 -17.63 -6.21
CA PHE A 310 -0.19 -18.70 -6.76
C PHE A 310 1.29 -18.46 -6.43
N ARG A 311 2.08 -19.53 -6.44
CA ARG A 311 3.53 -19.40 -6.52
C ARG A 311 3.90 -18.71 -7.84
N PRO A 312 5.00 -17.94 -7.89
CA PRO A 312 5.51 -17.37 -9.13
C PRO A 312 5.64 -18.43 -10.21
N LEU A 313 5.09 -18.13 -11.38
CA LEU A 313 4.97 -19.11 -12.46
C LEU A 313 5.21 -18.48 -13.83
N ARG A 314 5.61 -19.33 -14.78
CA ARG A 314 5.66 -18.98 -16.20
C ARG A 314 4.54 -19.71 -16.92
N TYR A 315 3.92 -19.04 -17.86
CA TYR A 315 2.80 -19.62 -18.58
C TYR A 315 3.26 -20.78 -19.49
N ASP A 316 2.60 -21.93 -19.41
CA ASP A 316 2.76 -23.03 -20.37
C ASP A 316 1.67 -22.99 -21.43
N GLY A 317 2.07 -22.73 -22.67
CA GLY A 317 1.14 -22.68 -23.80
C GLY A 317 0.60 -24.04 -24.25
N SER A 318 1.03 -25.16 -23.66
CA SER A 318 0.53 -26.49 -24.01
C SER A 318 -0.86 -26.81 -23.46
N HIS A 319 -1.25 -26.18 -22.34
CA HIS A 319 -2.55 -26.42 -21.68
C HIS A 319 -3.25 -25.10 -21.30
N PRO A 320 -3.62 -24.28 -22.31
CA PRO A 320 -4.12 -22.94 -22.07
C PRO A 320 -5.47 -22.90 -21.32
N ASP A 321 -6.31 -23.92 -21.54
CA ASP A 321 -7.68 -24.01 -21.02
C ASP A 321 -7.75 -24.43 -19.55
N GLU A 322 -6.71 -25.10 -19.07
CA GLU A 322 -6.74 -25.65 -17.72
C GLU A 322 -6.13 -24.69 -16.69
N GLY A 323 -5.29 -23.75 -17.12
CA GLY A 323 -4.51 -22.91 -16.20
C GLY A 323 -3.66 -23.76 -15.24
N THR A 324 -3.28 -24.98 -15.63
CA THR A 324 -2.73 -25.99 -14.71
C THR A 324 -1.30 -26.40 -15.01
N GLU A 325 -0.77 -26.08 -16.19
CA GLU A 325 0.57 -26.53 -16.55
C GLU A 325 1.58 -25.39 -16.54
N VAL A 326 2.69 -25.69 -15.89
CA VAL A 326 3.89 -24.87 -15.80
C VAL A 326 5.00 -25.69 -16.42
N ALA A 327 5.81 -25.08 -17.28
CA ALA A 327 7.04 -25.72 -17.71
C ALA A 327 7.98 -25.97 -16.50
N GLN A 328 8.01 -25.03 -15.53
CA GLN A 328 8.68 -25.10 -14.22
C GLN A 328 8.01 -24.11 -13.24
N PHE A 329 7.84 -24.47 -11.96
CA PHE A 329 7.47 -23.51 -10.92
C PHE A 329 8.69 -22.66 -10.54
N GLY A 330 8.47 -21.37 -10.31
CA GLY A 330 9.50 -20.51 -9.73
C GLY A 330 9.94 -21.00 -8.36
N THR A 331 11.24 -20.96 -8.07
CA THR A 331 11.73 -21.28 -6.71
C THR A 331 11.57 -20.10 -5.72
N GLY A 332 11.06 -18.94 -6.16
CA GLY A 332 10.82 -17.77 -5.33
C GLY A 332 10.14 -16.61 -6.09
N PRO A 333 9.78 -15.50 -5.41
CA PRO A 333 9.01 -14.35 -5.95
C PRO A 333 9.46 -13.80 -7.30
N ASN A 334 10.74 -13.96 -7.64
CA ASN A 334 11.36 -13.38 -8.83
C ASN A 334 11.54 -14.38 -9.99
N ASP A 335 11.10 -15.63 -9.84
CA ASP A 335 11.22 -16.68 -10.85
C ASP A 335 9.87 -16.97 -11.52
N GLY A 336 9.40 -16.03 -12.33
CA GLY A 336 8.06 -16.07 -12.94
C GLY A 336 7.25 -14.85 -12.52
N ARG A 337 5.93 -14.94 -12.72
CA ARG A 337 4.97 -13.87 -12.44
C ARG A 337 4.09 -14.26 -11.28
N LEU A 338 3.77 -13.28 -10.44
CA LEU A 338 2.85 -13.48 -9.33
C LEU A 338 1.42 -13.32 -9.83
N TYR A 339 0.56 -14.31 -9.59
CA TYR A 339 -0.87 -14.23 -9.87
C TYR A 339 -1.67 -14.23 -8.57
N VAL A 340 -2.56 -13.25 -8.44
CA VAL A 340 -3.41 -13.06 -7.27
C VAL A 340 -4.85 -12.83 -7.69
N THR A 341 -5.78 -13.62 -7.16
CA THR A 341 -7.23 -13.38 -7.23
C THR A 341 -7.67 -12.62 -5.98
N SER A 342 -8.40 -11.52 -6.16
CA SER A 342 -8.84 -10.61 -5.10
C SER A 342 -10.29 -10.15 -5.29
N GLY A 343 -11.25 -11.08 -5.21
CA GLY A 343 -12.69 -10.77 -5.21
C GLY A 343 -13.26 -10.50 -3.82
N GLY A 344 -12.53 -9.74 -3.01
CA GLY A 344 -12.78 -9.57 -1.57
C GLY A 344 -13.51 -8.31 -1.13
N ALA A 345 -13.92 -7.43 -2.05
CA ALA A 345 -14.34 -6.06 -1.74
C ALA A 345 -15.76 -5.92 -1.20
N GLY A 346 -16.41 -7.02 -0.80
CA GLY A 346 -17.67 -6.98 -0.07
C GLY A 346 -18.81 -7.79 -0.66
N SER A 347 -18.67 -8.32 -1.88
CA SER A 347 -19.65 -9.26 -2.43
C SER A 347 -19.56 -10.64 -1.78
N PHE A 348 -20.63 -11.42 -1.84
CA PHE A 348 -20.77 -12.69 -1.13
C PHE A 348 -19.55 -13.62 -1.30
N LEU A 349 -18.99 -14.15 -0.21
CA LEU A 349 -17.77 -14.96 -0.28
C LEU A 349 -18.02 -16.39 -0.77
N ASN A 350 -17.11 -16.92 -1.57
CA ASN A 350 -17.13 -18.33 -1.97
C ASN A 350 -16.38 -19.23 -0.98
N VAL A 351 -17.04 -19.52 0.15
CA VAL A 351 -16.47 -20.30 1.26
C VAL A 351 -16.13 -21.75 0.93
N LEU A 352 -16.64 -22.29 -0.18
CA LEU A 352 -16.39 -23.68 -0.56
C LEU A 352 -15.04 -23.86 -1.29
N ILE A 353 -14.51 -22.80 -1.92
CA ILE A 353 -13.15 -22.84 -2.51
C ILE A 353 -12.10 -23.12 -1.43
N GLU A 354 -12.27 -22.55 -0.22
CA GLU A 354 -11.32 -22.71 0.88
C GLU A 354 -11.30 -24.15 1.44
N HIS A 355 -12.46 -24.81 1.57
CA HIS A 355 -12.57 -26.04 2.36
C HIS A 355 -13.00 -27.30 1.61
N ALA A 356 -13.61 -27.16 0.43
CA ALA A 356 -14.29 -28.28 -0.25
C ALA A 356 -13.73 -28.59 -1.65
N LEU A 357 -12.99 -27.66 -2.27
CA LEU A 357 -12.49 -27.81 -3.63
C LEU A 357 -11.00 -28.12 -3.67
N GLN A 358 -10.61 -28.99 -4.61
CA GLN A 358 -9.20 -29.27 -4.86
C GLN A 358 -8.52 -28.00 -5.34
N PRO A 359 -7.35 -27.63 -4.75
CA PRO A 359 -6.61 -26.47 -5.21
C PRO A 359 -6.20 -26.63 -6.66
N ALA A 360 -6.25 -25.53 -7.40
CA ALA A 360 -5.54 -25.45 -8.67
C ALA A 360 -4.05 -25.71 -8.42
N THR A 361 -3.42 -26.41 -9.37
CA THR A 361 -1.99 -26.68 -9.34
C THR A 361 -1.20 -25.37 -9.22
N GLY A 362 -0.37 -25.25 -8.19
CA GLY A 362 0.43 -24.05 -7.92
C GLY A 362 -0.24 -22.97 -7.05
N SER A 363 -1.51 -23.15 -6.67
CA SER A 363 -2.17 -22.33 -5.64
C SER A 363 -1.44 -22.50 -4.31
N GLU A 364 -0.86 -21.41 -3.81
CA GLU A 364 -0.06 -21.39 -2.58
C GLU A 364 -0.96 -21.16 -1.36
N ILE A 365 -1.88 -20.20 -1.47
CA ILE A 365 -2.80 -19.82 -0.41
C ILE A 365 -4.14 -19.40 -1.01
N ARG A 366 -5.21 -19.73 -0.29
CA ARG A 366 -6.59 -19.43 -0.67
C ARG A 366 -7.48 -19.30 0.55
N LEU A 367 -8.19 -18.18 0.65
CA LEU A 367 -8.95 -17.80 1.84
C LEU A 367 -10.25 -17.11 1.42
N ALA A 368 -11.38 -17.55 1.99
CA ALA A 368 -12.66 -16.89 1.76
C ALA A 368 -12.90 -15.83 2.84
N ASN A 369 -12.35 -14.63 2.63
CA ASN A 369 -12.51 -13.47 3.50
C ASN A 369 -12.73 -12.18 2.72
N TYR A 370 -13.41 -11.21 3.34
CA TYR A 370 -13.39 -9.84 2.84
C TYR A 370 -12.00 -9.27 3.06
N HIS A 371 -11.44 -8.68 2.02
CA HIS A 371 -10.05 -8.25 2.05
C HIS A 371 -9.76 -7.20 0.99
N PHE A 372 -8.59 -6.61 1.15
CA PHE A 372 -7.94 -5.76 0.17
C PHE A 372 -6.43 -6.00 0.25
N ILE A 373 -5.70 -5.67 -0.81
CA ILE A 373 -4.25 -5.87 -0.91
C ILE A 373 -3.58 -4.51 -0.89
N LYS A 374 -2.74 -4.24 0.11
CA LYS A 374 -1.83 -3.10 0.08
C LYS A 374 -0.60 -3.47 -0.72
N VAL A 375 -0.27 -2.70 -1.75
CA VAL A 375 0.95 -2.85 -2.54
C VAL A 375 1.87 -1.70 -2.20
N SER A 376 3.03 -2.00 -1.61
CA SER A 376 4.08 -1.02 -1.30
C SER A 376 5.19 -1.14 -2.34
N VAL A 377 5.51 -0.02 -2.99
CA VAL A 377 6.49 0.07 -4.06
C VAL A 377 7.69 0.87 -3.57
N ALA A 378 8.87 0.28 -3.73
CA ALA A 378 10.15 0.95 -3.58
C ALA A 378 10.99 0.80 -4.86
N SER A 379 12.18 1.37 -4.87
CA SER A 379 13.14 1.31 -5.98
C SER A 379 13.39 -0.12 -6.48
N THR A 380 13.57 -1.06 -5.54
CA THR A 380 13.98 -2.45 -5.80
C THR A 380 12.99 -3.49 -5.31
N THR A 381 11.89 -3.10 -4.66
CA THR A 381 10.92 -4.05 -4.10
C THR A 381 9.46 -3.70 -4.43
N LEU A 382 8.67 -4.75 -4.63
CA LEU A 382 7.20 -4.72 -4.58
C LEU A 382 6.75 -5.63 -3.45
N HIS A 383 6.13 -5.06 -2.42
CA HIS A 383 5.62 -5.81 -1.28
C HIS A 383 4.09 -5.78 -1.27
N LEU A 384 3.47 -6.96 -1.36
CA LEU A 384 2.02 -7.13 -1.31
C LEU A 384 1.64 -7.68 0.05
N THR A 385 0.73 -6.99 0.74
CA THR A 385 0.14 -7.40 2.01
C THR A 385 -1.37 -7.58 1.81
N ALA A 386 -1.86 -8.82 1.85
CA ALA A 386 -3.29 -9.09 1.83
C ALA A 386 -3.86 -8.92 3.25
N ILE A 387 -4.78 -7.98 3.42
CA ILE A 387 -5.32 -7.60 4.73
C ILE A 387 -6.78 -8.04 4.80
N ARG A 388 -7.10 -8.85 5.81
CA ARG A 388 -8.46 -9.23 6.17
C ARG A 388 -9.19 -8.03 6.75
N SER A 389 -10.36 -7.74 6.20
CA SER A 389 -11.24 -6.73 6.75
C SER A 389 -11.90 -7.19 8.03
N ALA A 390 -12.15 -6.27 8.97
CA ALA A 390 -12.77 -6.57 10.27
C ALA A 390 -14.18 -7.15 10.13
N ILE A 391 -14.87 -6.82 9.03
CA ILE A 391 -16.22 -7.31 8.73
C ILE A 391 -16.22 -8.75 8.18
N SER A 392 -15.05 -9.34 7.95
CA SER A 392 -14.94 -10.74 7.54
C SER A 392 -15.64 -11.65 8.55
N PRO A 393 -16.45 -12.64 8.08
CA PRO A 393 -17.18 -13.53 8.99
C PRO A 393 -16.29 -14.35 9.93
N ARG A 394 -15.00 -14.49 9.62
CA ARG A 394 -14.05 -15.32 10.37
C ARG A 394 -12.72 -14.60 10.58
N GLY A 395 -12.16 -14.76 11.77
CA GLY A 395 -10.74 -14.51 12.07
C GLY A 395 -10.29 -13.06 12.17
N GLY A 396 -11.20 -12.11 12.40
CA GLY A 396 -10.89 -10.70 12.76
C GLY A 396 -10.14 -9.90 11.69
N ALA A 397 -9.87 -8.63 11.96
CA ALA A 397 -8.99 -7.83 11.10
C ALA A 397 -7.52 -8.28 11.26
N GLY A 398 -6.76 -8.28 10.18
CA GLY A 398 -5.32 -8.58 10.24
C GLY A 398 -4.71 -9.02 8.93
N VAL A 399 -3.39 -9.14 8.90
CA VAL A 399 -2.65 -9.63 7.73
C VAL A 399 -2.95 -11.11 7.52
N MET A 400 -3.35 -11.47 6.30
CA MET A 400 -3.63 -12.86 5.90
C MET A 400 -2.43 -13.50 5.21
N ASP A 401 -1.68 -12.70 4.46
CA ASP A 401 -0.64 -13.16 3.56
C ASP A 401 0.25 -12.00 3.13
N GLU A 402 1.52 -12.29 2.90
CA GLU A 402 2.53 -11.32 2.47
C GLU A 402 3.49 -11.95 1.46
N VAL A 403 3.87 -11.17 0.45
CA VAL A 403 4.86 -11.57 -0.53
C VAL A 403 5.65 -10.35 -1.01
N THR A 404 6.97 -10.50 -1.09
CA THR A 404 7.89 -9.47 -1.59
C THR A 404 8.56 -9.97 -2.86
N LEU A 405 8.43 -9.22 -3.96
CA LEU A 405 9.27 -9.34 -5.14
C LEU A 405 10.43 -8.35 -5.00
N SER A 406 11.63 -8.78 -5.38
CA SER A 406 12.84 -7.96 -5.29
C SER A 406 13.65 -8.05 -6.58
N ARG A 407 14.07 -6.91 -7.12
CA ARG A 407 14.97 -6.91 -8.27
C ARG A 407 16.40 -7.18 -7.83
N PRO A 408 17.11 -8.13 -8.48
CA PRO A 408 18.52 -8.34 -8.20
C PRO A 408 19.35 -7.17 -8.76
N GLY A 409 20.46 -6.86 -8.10
CA GLY A 409 21.40 -5.81 -8.51
C GLY A 409 21.46 -4.65 -7.50
N PRO A 410 22.33 -3.66 -7.74
CA PRO A 410 22.44 -2.48 -6.89
C PRO A 410 21.15 -1.66 -6.97
N ASP A 411 20.74 -1.08 -5.85
CA ASP A 411 19.58 -0.19 -5.81
C ASP A 411 19.85 1.04 -6.71
N PRO A 412 19.03 1.32 -7.73
CA PRO A 412 19.24 2.49 -8.60
C PRO A 412 19.22 3.82 -7.82
N CYS A 413 18.60 3.84 -6.65
CA CYS A 413 18.53 5.00 -5.78
C CYS A 413 19.71 5.10 -4.80
N SER A 414 20.52 4.04 -4.65
CA SER A 414 21.77 4.09 -3.87
C SER A 414 22.87 4.93 -4.54
N GLN A 415 22.74 5.17 -5.85
CA GLN A 415 23.72 5.93 -6.65
C GLN A 415 23.24 7.35 -6.99
N MET A 416 22.00 7.71 -6.60
CA MET A 416 21.50 9.08 -6.74
C MET A 416 21.94 10.00 -5.61
N GLY A 417 22.79 9.50 -4.71
CA GLY A 417 23.63 10.26 -3.78
C GLY A 417 22.84 11.13 -2.82
N ASP A 418 22.88 10.78 -1.54
CA ASP A 418 22.84 11.81 -0.51
C ASP A 418 24.03 12.74 -0.80
N PRO A 419 23.81 13.98 -1.31
CA PRO A 419 24.90 14.81 -1.78
C PRO A 419 25.81 15.14 -0.61
N ASP A 420 27.10 15.20 -0.87
CA ASP A 420 28.10 15.78 0.02
C ASP A 420 28.30 17.22 -0.50
N GLY A 421 27.69 18.18 0.21
CA GLY A 421 27.48 19.54 -0.26
C GLY A 421 28.74 20.42 -0.24
N ASP A 422 29.70 20.11 0.61
CA ASP A 422 31.00 20.79 0.74
C ASP A 422 32.22 19.93 0.37
N ALA A 423 31.99 18.66 0.04
CA ALA A 423 32.97 17.67 -0.42
C ALA A 423 33.99 17.23 0.65
N ASP A 424 33.59 17.16 1.91
CA ASP A 424 34.43 16.71 3.03
C ASP A 424 34.44 15.18 3.24
N GLY A 425 33.60 14.44 2.50
CA GLY A 425 33.48 12.99 2.55
C GLY A 425 32.30 12.47 3.36
N PHE A 426 31.50 13.34 3.98
CA PHE A 426 30.26 12.98 4.66
C PHE A 426 29.05 13.45 3.84
N PRO A 427 28.01 12.60 3.71
CA PRO A 427 26.84 12.98 2.94
C PRO A 427 25.81 13.69 3.83
N ARG A 428 24.98 14.56 3.25
CA ARG A 428 24.01 15.43 3.94
C ARG A 428 23.15 14.79 5.04
N SER A 429 22.82 13.51 4.95
CA SER A 429 22.02 12.81 5.97
C SER A 429 22.79 12.48 7.25
N ARG A 430 24.13 12.56 7.19
CA ARG A 430 25.02 12.32 8.33
C ARG A 430 25.77 13.58 8.73
N ASP A 431 25.77 14.59 7.89
CA ASP A 431 26.36 15.89 8.14
C ASP A 431 25.33 16.86 8.76
N CYS A 432 25.67 17.47 9.90
CA CYS A 432 24.81 18.43 10.58
C CYS A 432 24.86 19.84 9.96
N ASP A 433 25.89 20.17 9.17
CA ASP A 433 25.97 21.34 8.31
C ASP A 433 26.71 21.04 6.99
N ASP A 434 26.01 20.38 6.07
CA ASP A 434 26.43 19.97 4.70
C ASP A 434 26.82 21.13 3.75
N LEU A 435 27.20 22.29 4.28
CA LEU A 435 27.72 23.45 3.57
C LEU A 435 29.04 23.95 4.19
N ASP A 436 29.50 23.36 5.29
CA ASP A 436 30.72 23.72 6.01
C ASP A 436 31.60 22.48 6.27
N PRO A 437 32.70 22.29 5.52
CA PRO A 437 33.50 21.06 5.57
C PRO A 437 34.28 20.87 6.88
N ASP A 438 34.20 21.85 7.80
CA ASP A 438 34.75 21.77 9.15
C ASP A 438 33.71 21.26 10.18
N VAL A 439 32.46 21.05 9.80
CA VAL A 439 31.34 20.57 10.63
C VAL A 439 30.84 19.24 10.07
N ASN A 440 31.30 18.12 10.61
CA ASN A 440 30.92 16.78 10.15
C ASN A 440 31.22 15.69 11.20
N PRO A 441 30.67 14.46 11.07
CA PRO A 441 30.89 13.38 12.04
C PRO A 441 32.34 12.94 12.28
N GLY A 442 33.29 13.38 11.46
CA GLY A 442 34.72 13.12 11.63
C GLY A 442 35.50 14.31 12.21
N ALA A 443 34.86 15.46 12.40
CA ALA A 443 35.48 16.66 12.95
C ALA A 443 35.73 16.51 14.46
N VAL A 444 36.64 17.36 14.97
CA VAL A 444 36.95 17.44 16.40
C VAL A 444 36.18 18.60 16.97
N GLU A 445 35.35 18.34 17.98
CA GLU A 445 34.57 19.36 18.68
C GLU A 445 35.45 20.51 19.20
N VAL A 446 35.04 21.75 18.90
CA VAL A 446 35.74 22.97 19.32
C VAL A 446 35.08 23.53 20.58
N CYS A 447 35.64 23.15 21.74
CA CYS A 447 35.10 23.56 23.03
C CYS A 447 34.95 25.09 23.18
N GLY A 448 33.75 25.51 23.58
CA GLY A 448 33.45 26.89 23.97
C GLY A 448 32.84 27.77 22.86
N ASN A 449 32.49 27.20 21.71
CA ASN A 449 31.64 27.86 20.72
C ASN A 449 30.18 27.34 20.81
N THR A 450 29.36 27.63 19.80
CA THR A 450 27.95 27.19 19.74
C THR A 450 27.67 26.27 18.55
N ILE A 451 28.71 25.79 17.90
CA ILE A 451 28.65 24.90 16.74
C ILE A 451 28.93 23.49 17.27
N ASP A 452 28.22 22.49 16.76
CA ASP A 452 28.40 21.08 17.08
C ASP A 452 29.19 20.50 15.90
N GLU A 453 30.53 20.51 15.99
CA GLU A 453 31.38 20.15 14.85
C GLU A 453 31.30 18.66 14.54
N ASP A 454 31.16 17.80 15.56
CA ASP A 454 31.17 16.33 15.38
C ASP A 454 29.78 15.70 15.18
N CYS A 455 28.72 16.52 15.21
CA CYS A 455 27.33 16.11 15.02
C CYS A 455 26.84 15.04 16.02
N LEU A 456 27.48 14.90 17.20
CA LEU A 456 27.14 13.88 18.21
C LEU A 456 26.16 14.34 19.28
N GLY A 457 25.59 15.55 19.19
CA GLY A 457 24.41 15.93 19.96
C GLY A 457 24.57 17.14 20.87
N GLY A 458 25.16 18.22 20.33
CA GLY A 458 25.16 19.57 20.88
C GLY A 458 26.55 20.11 21.18
N ALA A 459 26.77 21.40 20.86
CA ALA A 459 28.00 22.21 20.93
C ALA A 459 28.79 22.26 22.26
N ASN A 460 28.50 21.37 23.22
CA ASN A 460 29.16 21.29 24.53
C ASN A 460 29.45 19.84 24.92
N ALA A 461 29.55 18.91 23.97
CA ALA A 461 29.93 17.52 24.22
C ALA A 461 31.46 17.38 24.44
N CYS A 462 32.10 18.31 25.13
CA CYS A 462 33.49 18.14 25.55
C CYS A 462 33.55 17.21 26.77
N PRO A 463 34.36 16.14 26.77
CA PRO A 463 34.71 15.46 28.01
C PRO A 463 35.34 16.49 28.97
N PRO A 464 35.10 16.39 30.30
CA PRO A 464 35.73 17.30 31.24
C PRO A 464 37.26 17.25 31.04
N PRO A 465 37.97 18.38 31.12
CA PRO A 465 39.42 18.35 31.01
C PRO A 465 39.97 17.35 32.03
N PRO A 466 40.97 16.54 31.67
CA PRO A 466 41.50 15.54 32.59
C PRO A 466 41.99 16.26 33.85
N VAL A 467 41.60 15.71 34.99
CA VAL A 467 41.89 16.28 36.31
C VAL A 467 43.38 16.03 36.58
N ASP A 468 44.04 17.06 37.09
CA ASP A 468 45.41 17.04 37.63
C ASP A 468 45.19 17.40 39.12
N ASP A 469 45.03 16.36 39.94
CA ASP A 469 44.49 16.50 41.30
C ASP A 469 45.52 17.07 42.29
N ASP A 470 46.82 16.94 41.99
CA ASP A 470 47.91 17.48 42.80
C ASP A 470 48.58 18.74 42.21
N ALA A 471 48.20 19.13 40.99
CA ALA A 471 48.57 20.33 40.29
C ALA A 471 50.05 20.43 39.88
N ASP A 472 50.69 19.31 39.55
CA ASP A 472 52.07 19.30 39.05
C ASP A 472 52.21 19.54 37.54
N GLY A 473 51.08 19.57 36.83
CA GLY A 473 51.01 19.82 35.40
C GLY A 473 50.85 18.57 34.53
N SER A 474 50.81 17.38 35.12
CA SER A 474 50.47 16.13 34.45
C SER A 474 49.04 15.69 34.80
N PRO A 475 48.21 15.31 33.83
CA PRO A 475 46.87 14.82 34.11
C PRO A 475 46.90 13.36 34.60
N ALA A 476 45.87 12.96 35.36
CA ALA A 476 45.63 11.60 35.84
C ALA A 476 45.88 10.47 34.82
N VAL A 477 45.66 10.76 33.54
CA VAL A 477 45.95 9.84 32.45
C VAL A 477 47.42 9.97 32.05
N GLY A 478 48.24 9.07 32.57
CA GLY A 478 49.68 9.02 32.30
C GLY A 478 50.52 9.34 33.53
N ASP A 479 49.92 9.94 34.54
CA ASP A 479 50.48 10.10 35.88
C ASP A 479 50.44 8.76 36.66
N CYS A 480 51.54 8.41 37.34
CA CYS A 480 51.63 7.17 38.09
C CYS A 480 51.07 7.29 39.52
N ASP A 481 50.90 8.50 40.06
CA ASP A 481 50.21 8.81 41.32
C ASP A 481 49.69 10.27 41.30
N ASP A 482 48.51 10.49 40.69
CA ASP A 482 47.81 11.78 40.50
C ASP A 482 47.35 12.48 41.81
N HIS A 483 47.92 12.07 42.95
CA HIS A 483 47.72 12.66 44.27
C HIS A 483 49.06 13.05 44.94
N ASP A 484 50.20 12.86 44.27
CA ASP A 484 51.55 13.23 44.73
C ASP A 484 52.35 13.92 43.61
N ALA A 485 52.38 15.25 43.66
CA ALA A 485 52.95 16.21 42.69
C ALA A 485 54.47 16.09 42.38
N ARG A 486 55.05 14.95 42.72
CA ARG A 486 56.44 14.56 42.52
C ARG A 486 56.53 13.25 41.72
N ARG A 487 55.41 12.68 41.27
CA ARG A 487 55.38 11.39 40.58
C ARG A 487 54.66 11.52 39.26
N PHE A 488 55.32 12.15 38.31
CA PHE A 488 54.74 12.48 37.03
C PHE A 488 55.72 12.20 35.89
N PRO A 489 55.24 12.00 34.65
CA PRO A 489 56.09 11.71 33.51
C PRO A 489 57.24 12.70 33.34
N GLU A 490 58.44 12.18 33.03
CA GLU A 490 59.67 12.97 32.80
C GLU A 490 60.21 13.71 34.03
N ASN A 491 59.70 13.44 35.24
CA ASN A 491 60.31 13.95 36.45
C ASN A 491 61.72 13.36 36.67
N THR A 492 62.47 13.89 37.64
CA THR A 492 63.78 13.35 38.00
C THR A 492 63.64 12.28 39.08
N GLU A 493 63.98 11.05 38.73
CA GLU A 493 64.12 9.90 39.64
C GLU A 493 64.92 10.22 40.91
N VAL A 494 64.33 9.93 42.07
CA VAL A 494 65.02 10.04 43.36
C VAL A 494 65.75 8.73 43.65
N ASP A 495 67.06 8.75 43.44
CA ASP A 495 67.94 7.57 43.52
C ASP A 495 67.72 6.73 44.81
N CYS A 496 67.38 5.45 44.63
CA CYS A 496 67.20 4.43 45.68
C CYS A 496 66.01 4.61 46.67
N ASN A 497 64.88 5.21 46.29
CA ASN A 497 63.70 5.37 47.15
C ASN A 497 62.61 4.27 46.98
N SER A 498 62.77 3.36 46.03
CA SER A 498 61.84 2.28 45.64
C SER A 498 60.47 2.75 45.17
N ILE A 499 60.38 3.97 44.67
CA ILE A 499 59.21 4.58 44.06
C ILE A 499 59.59 4.95 42.62
N ASP A 500 58.65 4.79 41.70
CA ASP A 500 58.76 5.27 40.32
C ASP A 500 58.30 6.73 40.31
N ASP A 501 59.23 7.67 40.19
CA ASP A 501 58.97 9.12 40.29
C ASP A 501 58.73 9.74 38.90
N ASP A 502 59.20 9.11 37.81
CA ASP A 502 59.05 9.60 36.44
C ASP A 502 58.11 8.77 35.55
N CYS A 503 57.46 7.77 36.16
CA CYS A 503 56.44 6.90 35.57
C CYS A 503 56.93 6.06 34.37
N ASP A 504 58.25 5.81 34.28
CA ASP A 504 58.86 4.98 33.24
C ASP A 504 59.02 3.49 33.64
N CYS A 505 58.58 3.14 34.86
CA CYS A 505 58.69 1.83 35.50
C CYS A 505 60.11 1.39 35.89
N LEU A 506 61.09 2.30 35.97
CA LEU A 506 62.49 2.02 36.32
C LEU A 506 63.01 2.92 37.44
N GLU A 507 63.57 2.31 38.48
CA GLU A 507 64.29 3.03 39.52
C GLU A 507 65.80 3.05 39.20
N SER A 508 66.43 4.22 39.27
CA SER A 508 67.90 4.33 39.34
C SER A 508 68.38 4.20 40.78
N CYS A 509 69.39 3.35 40.99
CA CYS A 509 69.96 3.17 42.31
C CYS A 509 71.49 2.99 42.21
N GLY A 510 72.25 4.05 42.47
CA GLY A 510 73.72 4.03 42.39
C GLY A 510 74.26 3.68 40.99
N GLY A 511 73.53 4.02 39.94
CA GLY A 511 73.88 3.77 38.53
C GLY A 511 73.44 2.42 37.97
N ALA A 512 72.66 1.63 38.70
CA ALA A 512 71.98 0.44 38.20
C ALA A 512 70.47 0.70 38.13
N THR A 513 69.81 0.26 37.04
CA THR A 513 68.35 0.39 36.87
C THR A 513 67.61 -0.90 37.21
N THR A 514 66.51 -0.80 37.95
CA THR A 514 65.65 -1.93 38.34
C THR A 514 64.17 -1.61 38.15
N SER A 515 63.37 -2.58 37.70
CA SER A 515 61.93 -2.34 37.50
C SER A 515 61.16 -2.39 38.80
N VAL A 516 60.29 -1.40 39.02
CA VAL A 516 59.54 -1.19 40.28
C VAL A 516 58.02 -1.37 40.14
N CYS A 517 57.50 -1.57 38.92
CA CYS A 517 56.08 -1.79 38.68
C CYS A 517 55.63 -3.20 39.11
N GLY A 518 54.98 -3.33 40.28
CA GLY A 518 54.34 -4.59 40.71
C GLY A 518 54.21 -4.92 42.21
N ALA A 519 54.52 -4.02 43.15
CA ALA A 519 54.21 -4.23 44.57
C ALA A 519 52.98 -3.39 44.98
N PRO A 520 51.88 -3.99 45.46
CA PRO A 520 50.72 -3.23 45.87
C PRO A 520 51.01 -2.50 47.19
N ASP A 521 50.89 -1.17 47.19
CA ASP A 521 50.93 -0.40 48.43
C ASP A 521 49.71 -0.73 49.28
N ALA A 522 49.98 -1.38 50.41
CA ALA A 522 49.00 -1.77 51.39
C ALA A 522 48.65 -0.56 52.27
N GLY A 523 47.51 0.09 52.00
CA GLY A 523 47.00 1.06 52.98
C GLY A 523 45.85 1.97 52.56
N ALA A 524 44.63 1.45 52.37
CA ALA A 524 43.40 2.18 52.72
C ALA A 524 42.18 1.26 52.79
N GLN A 525 41.27 1.59 53.71
CA GLN A 525 40.17 0.76 54.21
C GLN A 525 38.92 0.77 53.31
N VAL A 526 38.18 -0.33 53.40
CA VAL A 526 36.85 -0.61 52.83
C VAL A 526 35.80 0.43 53.26
N SER A 527 35.00 0.92 52.30
CA SER A 527 33.55 1.05 52.49
C SER A 527 32.81 0.88 51.16
N ASP A 528 31.88 -0.07 51.16
CA ASP A 528 30.93 -0.45 50.10
C ASP A 528 30.25 0.72 49.36
N ALA A 529 30.10 0.58 48.04
CA ALA A 529 28.78 0.29 47.44
C ALA A 529 28.87 0.13 45.90
N GLN A 530 28.77 -1.14 45.49
CA GLN A 530 28.13 -1.71 44.29
C GLN A 530 27.78 -0.79 43.08
N VAL A 531 28.44 -1.07 41.95
CA VAL A 531 27.80 -1.24 40.65
C VAL A 531 28.45 -2.43 39.92
N PRO A 532 27.67 -3.43 39.46
CA PRO A 532 27.98 -4.13 38.22
C PRO A 532 26.78 -4.01 37.27
N ASP A 533 26.87 -4.15 35.96
CA ASP A 533 27.95 -4.35 34.98
C ASP A 533 27.15 -4.59 33.68
N THR A 534 27.46 -3.89 32.59
CA THR A 534 27.01 -4.30 31.25
C THR A 534 28.06 -3.93 30.20
N THR A 535 28.99 -4.83 29.96
CA THR A 535 29.60 -5.11 28.65
C THR A 535 29.89 -6.63 28.64
N GLU A 536 29.78 -7.39 27.56
CA GLU A 536 30.38 -7.13 26.25
C GLU A 536 29.86 -8.15 25.22
N ALA A 537 29.99 -7.82 23.94
CA ALA A 537 29.72 -8.69 22.81
C ALA A 537 31.03 -9.27 22.23
N ALA A 538 30.88 -10.42 21.55
CA ALA A 538 31.81 -11.02 20.58
C ALA A 538 33.09 -11.68 21.16
N GLU A 539 33.72 -12.71 20.59
CA GLU A 539 33.90 -13.06 19.17
C GLU A 539 34.51 -14.50 19.00
N VAL A 540 34.35 -15.07 17.78
CA VAL A 540 35.12 -16.11 17.03
C VAL A 540 35.52 -17.50 17.61
N GLY A 541 35.26 -18.57 16.83
CA GLY A 541 36.15 -19.76 16.71
C GLY A 541 35.49 -21.14 16.46
N ALA A 542 35.58 -21.67 15.24
CA ALA A 542 35.22 -23.06 14.85
C ALA A 542 36.42 -24.05 15.05
N PRO A 543 36.39 -25.36 14.69
CA PRO A 543 35.30 -26.33 14.41
C PRO A 543 35.45 -27.67 15.21
N ASP A 544 34.42 -28.54 15.23
CA ASP A 544 34.53 -29.99 14.94
C ASP A 544 33.27 -30.82 15.32
N ALA A 545 32.73 -31.46 14.29
CA ALA A 545 32.25 -32.84 14.16
C ALA A 545 31.48 -33.62 15.28
N ILE A 546 30.54 -34.44 14.77
CA ILE A 546 30.08 -35.76 15.26
C ILE A 546 28.74 -35.83 16.05
N SER A 547 27.70 -36.20 15.28
CA SER A 547 26.75 -37.31 15.53
C SER A 547 25.37 -37.10 16.21
N ASN A 548 24.39 -37.68 15.50
CA ASN A 548 23.31 -38.54 15.97
C ASN A 548 22.25 -37.99 16.95
N ALA A 549 21.12 -37.54 16.37
CA ALA A 549 19.80 -38.20 16.39
C ALA A 549 19.14 -38.60 17.75
N PRO A 550 17.87 -39.06 17.78
CA PRO A 550 16.75 -38.29 18.35
C PRO A 550 16.06 -39.02 19.52
N ASP A 551 15.15 -38.34 20.23
CA ASP A 551 13.92 -38.91 20.81
C ASP A 551 13.18 -37.78 21.54
N ALA A 552 11.93 -37.45 21.23
CA ALA A 552 10.68 -38.21 21.36
C ALA A 552 10.03 -38.07 22.76
N THR A 553 8.69 -37.94 22.70
CA THR A 553 7.68 -38.07 23.77
C THR A 553 7.49 -36.89 24.72
N ALA A 554 6.33 -36.70 25.33
CA ALA A 554 4.92 -36.81 24.95
C ALA A 554 4.11 -36.26 26.14
N ALA A 555 2.94 -35.69 25.81
CA ALA A 555 1.68 -35.80 26.55
C ALA A 555 1.41 -35.04 27.87
N ALA A 556 0.10 -34.78 27.98
CA ALA A 556 -0.75 -34.49 29.14
C ALA A 556 -0.78 -33.02 29.62
N ASP A 557 -1.86 -32.24 29.45
CA ASP A 557 -3.31 -32.38 29.77
C ASP A 557 -3.67 -31.87 31.19
N ALA A 558 -4.81 -31.16 31.20
CA ALA A 558 -5.70 -30.75 32.29
C ALA A 558 -5.29 -29.68 33.31
N GLY A 559 -6.22 -28.74 33.54
CA GLY A 559 -6.54 -28.31 34.91
C GLY A 559 -7.00 -26.87 35.10
N ASP A 560 -8.31 -26.70 35.28
CA ASP A 560 -9.03 -25.48 35.69
C ASP A 560 -8.49 -24.78 36.95
N GLY A 561 -8.76 -23.47 37.05
CA GLY A 561 -8.64 -22.68 38.28
C GLY A 561 -9.54 -21.44 38.26
N ILE A 562 -10.58 -21.48 39.09
CA ILE A 562 -11.69 -20.53 39.30
C ILE A 562 -11.26 -19.44 40.32
N ASP A 563 -11.69 -18.17 40.18
CA ASP A 563 -12.73 -17.52 41.03
C ASP A 563 -12.73 -15.98 40.98
N ALA A 564 -13.89 -15.45 41.37
CA ALA A 564 -14.55 -14.19 41.10
C ALA A 564 -14.11 -12.97 41.92
N GLY A 565 -14.57 -11.81 41.44
CA GLY A 565 -14.69 -10.57 42.21
C GLY A 565 -15.58 -9.54 41.51
N ALA A 566 -16.90 -9.58 41.77
CA ALA A 566 -17.83 -8.46 41.54
C ALA A 566 -17.80 -7.50 42.76
N PRO A 567 -18.33 -6.24 42.74
CA PRO A 567 -19.78 -5.99 42.53
C PRO A 567 -20.25 -4.61 41.96
N ARG A 568 -21.51 -4.60 41.46
CA ARG A 568 -22.57 -3.53 41.47
C ARG A 568 -22.32 -2.22 40.67
N ALA A 569 -23.30 -1.52 40.08
CA ALA A 569 -24.77 -1.44 40.25
C ALA A 569 -25.47 -0.98 38.95
N ALA A 570 -26.81 -1.11 38.95
CA ALA A 570 -27.76 -0.87 37.88
C ALA A 570 -28.15 0.60 37.69
N ASP A 571 -28.69 0.94 36.50
CA ASP A 571 -29.90 1.77 36.40
C ASP A 571 -30.62 1.55 35.06
N SER A 572 -31.95 1.50 35.16
CA SER A 572 -32.93 1.26 34.11
C SER A 572 -33.63 2.56 33.70
N CYS A 573 -34.01 2.71 32.43
CA CYS A 573 -35.22 3.47 32.07
C CYS A 573 -35.73 3.12 30.66
N SER A 574 -37.00 2.72 30.60
CA SER A 574 -37.79 2.54 29.37
C SER A 574 -38.57 3.81 29.03
N CYS A 575 -38.92 4.02 27.77
CA CYS A 575 -40.25 4.53 27.39
C CYS A 575 -40.55 4.29 25.90
N ARG A 576 -41.65 3.60 25.61
CA ARG A 576 -42.36 3.54 24.31
C ARG A 576 -43.77 4.11 24.47
N THR A 577 -44.36 4.44 23.31
CA THR A 577 -45.79 4.48 22.89
C THR A 577 -46.22 5.88 22.43
N GLY A 578 -46.91 6.12 21.30
CA GLY A 578 -47.56 5.32 20.22
C GLY A 578 -48.13 6.30 19.15
N PRO A 579 -49.23 6.04 18.39
CA PRO A 579 -49.73 4.84 17.70
C PRO A 579 -50.24 5.11 16.23
N PHE A 580 -50.97 4.13 15.64
CA PHE A 580 -51.75 4.05 14.35
C PHE A 580 -51.06 3.31 13.19
N ASP A 581 -51.67 2.37 12.42
CA ASP A 581 -53.03 1.82 12.34
C ASP A 581 -53.00 0.42 11.64
N GLU A 582 -54.02 -0.41 11.86
CA GLU A 582 -54.20 -1.77 11.30
C GLU A 582 -54.89 -1.76 9.92
N SER A 583 -54.53 -2.70 9.02
CA SER A 583 -55.53 -3.55 8.34
C SER A 583 -54.92 -4.72 7.53
N SER A 584 -55.19 -5.92 8.05
CA SER A 584 -55.61 -7.17 7.39
C SER A 584 -54.96 -7.67 6.08
N GLY A 585 -54.38 -8.88 6.16
CA GLY A 585 -54.20 -9.79 5.02
C GLY A 585 -53.47 -11.09 5.36
N ARG A 586 -54.24 -12.16 5.64
CA ARG A 586 -53.84 -13.59 5.79
C ARG A 586 -52.87 -14.03 4.66
N GLY A 587 -51.89 -14.92 4.78
CA GLY A 587 -51.67 -16.07 5.66
C GLY A 587 -51.29 -17.29 4.78
N GLN A 588 -50.32 -18.09 5.22
CA GLN A 588 -49.79 -19.36 4.63
C GLN A 588 -48.82 -19.19 3.44
N GLY A 589 -47.71 -19.91 3.32
CA GLY A 589 -47.14 -21.01 4.09
C GLY A 589 -45.82 -21.41 3.42
N VAL A 590 -44.82 -21.73 4.24
CA VAL A 590 -43.47 -22.15 3.85
C VAL A 590 -43.52 -23.53 3.19
N VAL A 591 -42.94 -23.68 2.00
CA VAL A 591 -42.61 -24.99 1.41
C VAL A 591 -41.12 -25.00 1.06
N ILE A 592 -40.38 -25.80 1.84
CA ILE A 592 -39.01 -26.24 1.57
C ILE A 592 -39.11 -27.40 0.58
N LEU A 593 -38.33 -27.39 -0.51
CA LEU A 593 -38.18 -28.54 -1.39
C LEU A 593 -36.69 -28.85 -1.62
N ALA A 594 -36.25 -29.96 -1.02
CA ALA A 594 -35.03 -30.68 -1.37
C ALA A 594 -35.39 -31.77 -2.39
N ILE A 595 -34.59 -31.92 -3.47
CA ILE A 595 -34.63 -33.10 -4.33
C ILE A 595 -33.21 -33.61 -4.58
N LEU A 596 -33.01 -34.87 -4.21
CA LEU A 596 -31.83 -35.70 -4.47
C LEU A 596 -31.92 -36.39 -5.84
N LEU A 597 -30.77 -36.46 -6.49
CA LEU A 597 -30.21 -37.50 -7.39
C LEU A 597 -31.11 -38.66 -7.86
N GLY A 598 -31.16 -38.85 -9.18
CA GLY A 598 -31.55 -40.10 -9.84
C GLY A 598 -30.82 -40.29 -11.18
N LEU A 599 -30.03 -41.38 -11.27
CA LEU A 599 -29.11 -41.73 -12.36
C LEU A 599 -29.77 -42.11 -13.72
N ARG A 600 -29.05 -41.74 -14.80
CA ARG A 600 -28.71 -42.48 -16.04
C ARG A 600 -29.83 -43.26 -16.79
N ARG A 601 -30.05 -42.91 -18.06
CA ARG A 601 -29.54 -43.70 -19.23
C ARG A 601 -29.78 -43.03 -20.59
N ARG A 602 -28.72 -43.12 -21.39
CA ARG A 602 -28.51 -42.86 -22.82
C ARG A 602 -29.73 -43.04 -23.73
N LEU A 603 -29.91 -42.08 -24.64
CA LEU A 603 -30.38 -42.32 -26.01
C LEU A 603 -29.57 -41.44 -26.97
N ARG A 604 -28.73 -42.10 -27.78
CA ARG A 604 -28.14 -41.54 -28.99
C ARG A 604 -29.24 -41.46 -30.04
N VAL A 605 -29.53 -40.28 -30.55
CA VAL A 605 -30.08 -40.12 -31.90
C VAL A 605 -29.28 -39.02 -32.59
N SER A 606 -28.52 -39.43 -33.59
CA SER A 606 -27.90 -38.56 -34.59
C SER A 606 -28.97 -38.16 -35.59
N PHE A 607 -29.05 -36.89 -36.00
CA PHE A 607 -29.29 -36.50 -37.39
C PHE A 607 -29.08 -34.98 -37.59
N ALA A 608 -28.06 -34.68 -38.40
CA ALA A 608 -27.98 -33.68 -39.47
C ALA A 608 -28.61 -32.28 -39.28
N SER A 609 -27.72 -31.27 -39.21
CA SER A 609 -27.55 -30.23 -40.24
C SER A 609 -28.80 -29.75 -40.99
N ALA A 610 -29.19 -28.50 -40.72
CA ALA A 610 -29.77 -27.63 -41.73
C ALA A 610 -29.44 -26.17 -41.42
N SER A 611 -28.54 -25.61 -42.22
CA SER A 611 -28.37 -24.17 -42.43
C SER A 611 -29.69 -23.52 -42.87
N ARG A 612 -29.99 -22.31 -42.39
CA ARG A 612 -30.63 -21.26 -43.19
C ARG A 612 -30.57 -19.91 -42.48
N THR A 613 -29.75 -19.03 -43.05
CA THR A 613 -30.09 -17.63 -43.38
C THR A 613 -31.46 -17.13 -42.91
N ARG A 614 -31.45 -16.16 -41.99
CA ARG A 614 -31.78 -14.75 -42.27
C ARG A 614 -31.33 -13.87 -41.13
#